data_AF-A0A821PYI1-F1
#
_entry.id   AF-A0A821PYI1-F1
#
_cell.length_a   1.000
_cell.length_b   1.000
_cell.length_c   1.000
_cell.angle_alpha   90.00
_cell.angle_beta   90.00
_cell.angle_gamma   90.00
#
_symmetry.space_group_name_H-M   'P 1'
#
loop_
_entity.id
_entity.type
_entity.pdbx_description
1 polymer ?
#
loop_
_entity_poly.entity_id
_entity_poly.type
_entity_poly.pdbx_seq_one_letter_code
_entity_poly.pdbx_strand_id
1 'polypeptide(L)'
;MVRHAREWKPLPARYHCSAGNITGKRPIPEKGSLKITIVTDACKATKDEVNYIEHVQAFITLKSSRRGNTVIFITSPLGTR
;
A
#
# COMPACT_ATOMS: atom_id res chain seq x y z
N MET A 1 7.25 9.27 25.46
CA MET A 1 7.06 10.36 24.48
C MET A 1 8.05 11.52 24.70
N VAL A 2 8.04 12.20 25.86
CA VAL A 2 8.90 13.40 26.11
C VAL A 2 10.40 13.13 26.05
N ARG A 3 10.90 12.02 26.61
CA ARG A 3 12.34 11.70 26.59
C ARG A 3 12.89 11.55 25.17
N HIS A 4 12.20 10.81 24.30
CA HIS A 4 12.60 10.63 22.91
C HIS A 4 12.39 11.88 22.06
N ALA A 5 11.40 12.72 22.39
CA ALA A 5 11.18 13.99 21.69
C ALA A 5 12.34 14.98 21.85
N ARG A 6 13.09 14.93 22.97
CA ARG A 6 14.26 15.80 23.20
C ARG A 6 15.45 15.47 22.30
N GLU A 7 15.57 14.21 21.89
CA GLU A 7 16.66 13.70 21.04
C GLU A 7 16.21 13.45 19.59
N TRP A 8 14.93 13.75 19.29
CA TRP A 8 14.34 13.49 18.00
C TRP A 8 14.96 14.36 16.91
N LYS A 9 15.43 13.72 15.85
CA LYS A 9 15.90 14.40 14.64
C LYS A 9 14.74 14.51 13.64
N PRO A 10 14.51 15.69 13.04
CA PRO A 10 13.50 15.83 12.00
C PRO A 10 13.71 14.84 10.86
N LEU A 11 12.60 14.28 10.37
CA LEU A 11 12.60 13.42 9.19
C LEU A 11 12.85 14.26 7.92
N PRO A 12 13.33 13.63 6.84
CA PRO A 12 13.37 14.27 5.52
C PRO A 12 11.98 14.73 5.06
N ALA A 13 11.96 15.51 3.98
CA ALA A 13 10.69 15.92 3.36
C ALA A 13 9.84 14.70 2.99
N ARG A 14 8.52 14.86 3.10
CA ARG A 14 7.56 13.80 2.75
C ARG A 14 7.40 13.73 1.23
N TYR A 15 7.62 12.55 0.67
CA TYR A 15 7.39 12.25 -0.75
C TYR A 15 6.17 11.33 -0.92
N HIS A 16 5.57 11.36 -2.12
CA HIS A 16 4.42 10.53 -2.44
C HIS A 16 4.64 9.80 -3.77
N CYS A 17 4.89 8.49 -3.68
CA CYS A 17 5.04 7.63 -4.85
C CYS A 17 3.71 6.92 -5.18
N SER A 18 3.28 7.03 -6.44
CA SER A 18 2.22 6.20 -7.00
C SER A 18 2.81 4.90 -7.52
N ALA A 19 2.75 3.84 -6.71
CA ALA A 19 3.39 2.55 -6.98
C ALA A 19 2.92 1.85 -8.27
N GLY A 20 1.69 2.11 -8.71
CA GLY A 20 1.13 1.58 -9.96
C GLY A 20 -0.40 1.56 -9.95
N ASN A 21 -0.98 1.27 -11.11
CA ASN A 21 -2.43 1.10 -11.28
C ASN A 21 -2.70 -0.17 -12.08
N ILE A 22 -3.63 -1.00 -11.60
CA ILE A 22 -4.08 -2.19 -12.30
C ILE A 22 -5.48 -1.92 -12.83
N THR A 23 -5.59 -1.83 -14.14
CA THR A 23 -6.86 -1.67 -14.84
C THR A 23 -7.44 -3.04 -15.23
N GLY A 24 -8.76 -3.08 -15.43
CA GLY A 24 -9.48 -4.28 -15.84
C GLY A 24 -10.31 -4.92 -14.73
N LYS A 25 -11.47 -5.47 -15.12
CA LYS A 25 -12.38 -6.16 -14.20
C LYS A 25 -11.88 -7.58 -13.96
N ARG A 26 -11.71 -7.96 -12.69
CA ARG A 26 -11.35 -9.32 -12.28
C ARG A 26 -12.47 -9.87 -11.41
N PRO A 27 -13.00 -11.08 -11.70
CA PRO A 27 -14.01 -11.69 -10.85
C PRO A 27 -13.39 -12.09 -9.51
N ILE A 28 -14.12 -11.84 -8.41
CA ILE A 28 -13.77 -12.38 -7.10
C ILE A 28 -14.32 -13.82 -7.08
N PRO A 29 -13.47 -14.85 -6.92
CA PRO A 29 -13.93 -16.23 -6.96
C PRO A 29 -14.79 -16.55 -5.74
N GLU A 30 -15.79 -17.42 -5.90
CA GLU A 30 -16.65 -17.87 -4.78
C GLU A 30 -15.89 -18.69 -3.74
N LYS A 31 -14.86 -19.41 -4.18
CA LYS A 31 -13.94 -20.18 -3.34
C LYS A 31 -12.51 -19.71 -3.57
N GLY A 32 -11.77 -19.47 -2.49
CA GLY A 32 -10.38 -19.02 -2.53
C GLY A 32 -10.23 -17.50 -2.47
N SER A 33 -9.09 -17.00 -2.94
CA SER A 33 -8.74 -15.57 -2.86
C SER A 33 -8.27 -15.04 -4.21
N LEU A 34 -8.78 -13.89 -4.62
CA LEU A 34 -8.19 -13.12 -5.71
C LEU A 34 -6.90 -12.45 -5.21
N LYS A 35 -5.76 -12.81 -5.78
CA LYS A 35 -4.46 -12.18 -5.48
C LYS A 35 -4.09 -11.24 -6.61
N ILE A 36 -3.72 -10.02 -6.25
CA ILE A 36 -3.28 -8.98 -7.17
C ILE A 36 -1.92 -8.48 -6.66
N THR A 37 -0.93 -8.46 -7.54
CA THR A 37 0.44 -8.05 -7.21
C THR A 37 0.80 -6.81 -8.01
N ILE A 38 1.23 -5.75 -7.32
CA ILE A 38 1.84 -4.57 -7.93
C ILE A 38 3.34 -4.66 -7.65
N VAL A 39 4.14 -4.69 -8.70
CA VAL A 39 5.59 -4.56 -8.60
C VAL A 39 5.91 -3.07 -8.68
N THR A 40 6.63 -2.57 -7.69
CA THR A 40 7.05 -1.16 -7.62
C THR A 40 8.50 -1.08 -7.17
N ASP A 41 9.21 -0.08 -7.67
CA ASP A 41 10.56 0.29 -7.27
C ASP A 41 10.57 1.51 -6.33
N ALA A 42 9.40 1.88 -5.77
CA ALA A 42 9.21 3.06 -4.94
C ALA A 42 9.58 4.38 -5.62
N CYS A 43 9.38 4.47 -6.95
CA CYS A 43 9.65 5.66 -7.76
C CYS A 43 11.15 6.04 -7.76
N LYS A 44 12.02 5.03 -7.77
CA LYS A 44 13.48 5.18 -7.68
C LYS A 44 14.03 6.15 -8.73
N ALA A 45 15.02 6.96 -8.34
CA ALA A 45 15.67 7.95 -9.19
C ALA A 45 14.74 9.03 -9.76
N THR A 46 13.58 9.24 -9.13
CA THR A 46 12.66 10.34 -9.45
C THR A 46 12.54 11.30 -8.27
N LYS A 47 11.90 12.45 -8.50
CA LYS A 47 11.63 13.45 -7.45
C LYS A 47 10.72 12.93 -6.32
N ASP A 48 10.00 11.83 -6.56
CA ASP A 48 9.01 11.25 -5.65
C ASP A 48 9.51 9.92 -5.05
N GLU A 49 10.83 9.67 -5.09
CA GLU A 49 11.46 8.49 -4.52
C GLU A 49 11.19 8.37 -3.01
N VAL A 50 10.62 7.23 -2.60
CA VAL A 50 10.31 6.94 -1.20
C VAL A 50 11.31 5.93 -0.64
N ASN A 51 12.18 6.40 0.24
CA ASN A 51 13.19 5.56 0.91
C ASN A 51 12.67 4.89 2.19
N TYR A 52 11.73 5.55 2.88
CA TYR A 52 11.16 5.09 4.15
C TYR A 52 9.64 5.21 4.09
N ILE A 53 8.93 4.10 4.29
CA ILE A 53 7.48 4.07 4.21
C ILE A 53 6.89 4.57 5.53
N GLU A 54 6.02 5.58 5.44
CA GLU A 54 5.21 6.06 6.57
C GLU A 54 3.77 5.53 6.46
N HIS A 55 3.10 5.86 5.34
CA HIS A 55 1.71 5.53 5.08
C HIS A 55 1.57 4.83 3.73
N VAL A 56 0.67 3.85 3.65
CA VAL A 56 0.31 3.14 2.42
C VAL A 56 -1.19 3.21 2.21
N GLN A 57 -1.61 3.52 0.99
CA GLN A 57 -3.01 3.60 0.60
C GLN A 57 -3.26 2.71 -0.61
N ALA A 58 -4.33 1.91 -0.55
CA ALA A 58 -4.81 1.14 -1.68
C ALA A 58 -6.20 1.65 -2.08
N PHE A 59 -6.30 2.19 -3.29
CA PHE A 59 -7.56 2.63 -3.87
C PHE A 59 -8.18 1.46 -4.65
N ILE A 60 -9.27 0.89 -4.13
CA ILE A 60 -9.88 -0.33 -4.68
C ILE A 60 -11.34 -0.06 -5.02
N THR A 61 -11.70 -0.26 -6.29
CA THR A 61 -13.09 -0.26 -6.76
C THR A 61 -13.55 -1.70 -6.95
N LEU A 62 -14.51 -2.16 -6.15
CA LEU A 62 -15.02 -3.54 -6.22
C LEU A 62 -16.55 -3.59 -6.11
N LYS A 63 -17.14 -4.65 -6.69
CA LYS A 63 -18.56 -4.98 -6.54
C LYS A 63 -18.70 -6.26 -5.73
N SER A 64 -19.53 -6.25 -4.70
CA SER A 64 -19.83 -7.41 -3.85
C SER A 64 -21.32 -7.46 -3.56
N SER A 65 -21.91 -8.66 -3.54
CA SER A 65 -23.33 -8.85 -3.19
C SER A 65 -23.58 -8.57 -1.70
N ARG A 66 -22.60 -8.92 -0.84
CA ARG A 66 -22.63 -8.66 0.61
C ARG A 66 -21.28 -8.10 1.04
N ARG A 67 -21.20 -6.77 1.20
CA ARG A 67 -19.94 -6.07 1.53
C ARG A 67 -19.24 -6.63 2.79
N GLY A 68 -20.01 -7.04 3.79
CA GLY A 68 -19.45 -7.61 5.04
C GLY A 68 -18.75 -8.97 4.88
N ASN A 69 -18.95 -9.67 3.76
CA ASN A 69 -18.28 -10.95 3.48
C ASN A 69 -16.97 -10.76 2.71
N THR A 70 -16.64 -9.54 2.29
CA THR A 70 -15.41 -9.25 1.56
C THR A 70 -14.30 -8.89 2.54
N VAL A 71 -13.19 -9.62 2.50
CA VAL A 71 -11.99 -9.34 3.30
C VAL A 71 -10.85 -8.95 2.37
N ILE A 72 -10.17 -7.87 2.70
CA ILE A 72 -9.07 -7.31 1.91
C ILE A 72 -7.81 -7.36 2.77
N PHE A 73 -6.72 -7.85 2.18
CA PHE A 73 -5.41 -7.86 2.79
C PHE A 73 -4.42 -7.16 1.88
N ILE A 74 -3.46 -6.46 2.46
CA ILE A 74 -2.33 -5.86 1.76
C ILE A 74 -1.09 -6.49 2.36
N THR A 75 -0.20 -7.03 1.53
CA THR A 75 1.03 -7.65 2.01
C THR A 75 2.22 -6.89 1.46
N SER A 76 3.11 -6.44 2.36
CA SER A 76 4.34 -5.74 1.98
C SER A 76 5.37 -6.70 1.38
N PRO A 77 6.39 -6.21 0.65
CA PRO A 77 7.49 -7.05 0.16
C PRO A 77 8.25 -7.78 1.28
N LEU A 78 8.25 -7.23 2.49
CA LEU A 78 8.86 -7.85 3.68
C LEU A 78 7.90 -8.80 4.42
N GLY A 79 6.71 -9.07 3.88
CA GLY A 79 5.77 -10.06 4.41
C GLY A 79 4.83 -9.57 5.50
N THR A 80 4.82 -8.28 5.82
CA THR A 80 3.84 -7.69 6.75
C THR A 80 2.45 -7.75 6.12
N ARG A 81 1.43 -8.25 6.84
CA ARG A 81 0.06 -8.44 6.34
C ARG A 81 -0.97 -7.88 7.30
#